data_AF-A0A5Q0MAX3-F1
#
_entry.id   AF-A0A5Q0MAX3-F1
#
_cell.length_a   1.000
_cell.length_b   1.000
_cell.length_c   1.000
_cell.angle_alpha   90.00
_cell.angle_beta   90.00
_cell.angle_gamma   90.00
#
_symmetry.space_group_name_H-M   'P 1'
#
loop_
_entity.id
_entity.type
_entity.pdbx_description
1 polymer ?
#
loop_
_entity_poly.entity_id
_entity_poly.type
_entity_poly.pdbx_seq_one_letter_code
_entity_poly.pdbx_strand_id
1 'polypeptide(L)'
;MPLVLLLRLLNKRFPVMLTAEADIRHASVLVATGLIEAEFHVDNFGYQRYESAQVFAITDEGHAEAATLCGGGASVHEERPQWSVMPLDYLRRIGNSTFPLHTEDPSEINSVAVLEAAGMVEATLPPICRARQKLRQATVLRVTPLGRTALVPRRT
;
A
#
# COMPACT_ATOMS: atom_id res chain seq x y z
N MET A 1 -14.66 3.33 18.77
CA MET A 1 -13.44 2.50 18.65
C MET A 1 -12.30 3.38 18.15
N PRO A 2 -11.17 3.50 18.90
CA PRO A 2 -10.06 4.39 18.55
C PRO A 2 -9.46 4.11 17.16
N LEU A 3 -9.30 2.84 16.81
CA LEU A 3 -8.72 2.42 15.53
C LEU A 3 -9.58 2.83 14.31
N VAL A 4 -10.90 3.00 14.47
CA VAL A 4 -11.77 3.53 13.40
C VAL A 4 -11.50 5.02 13.14
N LEU A 5 -11.10 5.78 14.18
CA LEU A 5 -10.67 7.16 14.00
C LEU A 5 -9.34 7.21 13.23
N LEU A 6 -8.38 6.36 13.56
CA LEU A 6 -7.10 6.25 12.85
C LEU A 6 -7.31 6.00 11.34
N LEU A 7 -8.18 5.04 10.99
CA LEU A 7 -8.52 4.75 9.59
C LEU A 7 -9.19 5.93 8.86
N ARG A 8 -10.00 6.73 9.57
CA ARG A 8 -10.61 7.94 9.00
C ARG A 8 -9.56 9.01 8.72
N LEU A 9 -8.58 9.18 9.61
CA LEU A 9 -7.52 10.19 9.49
C LEU A 9 -6.59 9.94 8.29
N LEU A 10 -6.36 8.68 7.90
CA LEU A 10 -5.56 8.33 6.72
C LEU A 10 -6.04 8.98 5.40
N ASN A 11 -7.32 9.32 5.31
CA ASN A 11 -7.92 9.90 4.11
C ASN A 11 -8.10 11.43 4.23
N LYS A 12 -7.51 12.06 5.24
CA LYS A 12 -7.61 13.48 5.49
C LYS A 12 -6.29 14.18 5.17
N ARG A 13 -6.39 15.48 4.92
CA ARG A 13 -5.24 16.38 4.86
C ARG A 13 -5.04 16.98 6.24
N PHE A 14 -3.80 17.00 6.71
CA PHE A 14 -3.45 17.58 7.99
C PHE A 14 -3.17 19.08 7.88
N PRO A 15 -3.37 19.85 8.97
CA PRO A 15 -3.89 19.42 10.28
C PRO A 15 -5.41 19.18 10.28
N VAL A 16 -5.89 18.27 11.15
CA VAL A 16 -7.32 17.94 11.31
C VAL A 16 -7.79 18.32 12.71
N MET A 17 -8.86 19.11 12.78
CA MET A 17 -9.50 19.47 14.06
C MET A 17 -10.61 18.49 14.42
N LEU A 18 -10.54 17.92 15.62
CA LEU A 18 -11.56 17.04 16.19
C LEU A 18 -12.29 17.78 17.31
N THR A 19 -13.60 17.96 17.16
CA THR A 19 -14.46 18.65 18.15
C THR A 19 -15.49 17.72 18.79
N ALA A 20 -15.70 16.52 18.22
CA ALA A 20 -16.61 15.54 18.79
C ALA A 20 -15.96 14.85 20.00
N GLU A 21 -16.64 14.86 21.15
CA GLU A 21 -16.15 14.26 22.40
C GLU A 21 -15.64 12.83 22.24
N ALA A 22 -16.36 11.99 21.48
CA ALA A 22 -15.96 10.62 21.22
C ALA A 22 -14.64 10.55 20.43
N ASP A 23 -14.47 11.41 19.43
CA ASP A 23 -13.24 11.46 18.62
C ASP A 23 -12.07 12.05 19.41
N ILE A 24 -12.31 13.01 20.30
CA ILE A 24 -11.30 13.54 21.21
C ILE A 24 -10.80 12.45 22.17
N ARG A 25 -11.71 11.66 22.77
CA ARG A 25 -11.31 10.51 23.62
C ARG A 25 -10.52 9.47 22.84
N HIS A 26 -10.96 9.15 21.61
CA HIS A 26 -10.24 8.22 20.75
C HIS A 26 -8.85 8.75 20.38
N ALA A 27 -8.73 10.04 20.07
CA ALA A 27 -7.45 10.68 19.78
C ALA A 27 -6.51 10.61 20.99
N SER A 28 -7.02 10.81 22.21
CA SER A 28 -6.22 10.65 23.43
C SER A 28 -5.62 9.24 23.56
N VAL A 29 -6.40 8.20 23.25
CA VAL A 29 -5.90 6.82 23.23
C VAL A 29 -4.84 6.65 22.14
N LEU A 30 -5.09 7.14 20.92
CA LEU A 30 -4.15 7.01 19.81
C LEU A 30 -2.80 7.72 20.07
N VAL A 31 -2.84 8.89 20.73
CA VAL A 31 -1.63 9.60 21.18
C VAL A 31 -0.90 8.82 22.27
N ALA A 32 -1.62 8.28 23.26
CA ALA A 32 -1.01 7.47 24.32
C ALA A 32 -0.34 6.19 23.79
N THR A 33 -0.84 5.64 22.68
CA THR A 33 -0.23 4.50 21.98
C THR A 33 0.83 4.91 20.94
N GLY A 34 1.09 6.20 20.78
CA GLY A 34 2.08 6.71 19.82
C GLY A 34 1.69 6.55 18.35
N LEU A 35 0.40 6.42 18.03
CA LEU A 35 -0.08 6.19 16.66
C LEU A 35 -0.37 7.51 15.91
N ILE A 36 -0.57 8.61 16.63
CA ILE A 36 -0.78 9.94 16.03
C ILE A 36 -0.08 11.01 16.86
N GLU A 37 0.18 12.15 16.22
CA GLU A 37 0.64 13.37 16.87
C GLU A 37 -0.52 14.37 16.94
N ALA A 38 -0.93 14.76 18.15
CA ALA A 38 -2.03 15.71 18.34
C ALA A 38 -1.86 16.59 19.58
N GLU A 39 -2.39 17.81 19.50
CA GLU A 39 -2.47 18.77 20.60
C GLU A 39 -3.92 18.90 21.09
N PHE A 40 -4.11 18.90 22.41
CA PHE A 40 -5.44 18.97 23.02
C PHE A 40 -5.68 20.32 23.67
N HIS A 41 -6.82 20.92 23.36
CA HIS A 41 -7.27 22.19 23.94
C HIS A 41 -8.35 21.91 24.99
N VAL A 42 -8.22 22.55 26.16
CA VAL A 42 -9.14 22.40 27.30
C VAL A 42 -9.99 23.67 27.38
N ASP A 43 -11.27 23.51 27.71
CA ASP A 43 -12.14 24.66 27.98
C ASP A 43 -11.79 25.32 29.33
N ASN A 44 -11.82 26.65 29.35
CA ASN A 44 -11.55 27.49 30.53
C ASN A 44 -12.67 27.48 31.58
N PHE A 45 -13.81 26.83 31.31
CA PHE A 45 -15.02 26.91 32.17
C PHE A 45 -15.21 25.79 33.20
N GLY A 46 -14.18 25.00 33.48
CA GLY A 46 -14.12 24.16 34.69
C GLY A 46 -14.20 22.65 34.44
N TYR A 47 -13.21 21.98 35.01
CA TYR A 47 -13.02 20.53 35.22
C TYR A 47 -13.01 19.61 33.98
N GLN A 48 -11.78 19.45 33.47
CA GLN A 48 -11.21 18.23 32.85
C GLN A 48 -11.76 17.71 31.52
N ARG A 49 -12.52 18.50 30.75
CA ARG A 49 -12.91 18.10 29.40
C ARG A 49 -12.08 18.82 28.33
N TYR A 50 -11.44 18.04 27.47
CA TYR A 50 -10.87 18.53 26.21
C TYR A 50 -12.00 18.96 25.27
N GLU A 51 -11.94 20.21 24.81
CA GLU A 51 -12.92 20.80 23.88
C GLU A 51 -12.58 20.44 22.43
N SER A 52 -11.29 20.35 22.12
CA SER A 52 -10.83 19.94 20.80
C SER A 52 -9.47 19.25 20.83
N ALA A 53 -9.20 18.45 19.80
CA ALA A 53 -7.89 17.87 19.53
C ALA A 53 -7.48 18.19 18.09
N GLN A 54 -6.32 18.82 17.92
CA GLN A 54 -5.74 19.09 16.62
C GLN A 54 -4.70 18.03 16.31
N VAL A 55 -4.96 17.20 15.30
CA VAL A 55 -4.04 16.17 14.83
C VAL A 55 -3.16 16.74 13.72
N PHE A 56 -1.84 16.62 13.86
CA PHE A 56 -0.86 17.14 12.91
C PHE A 56 -0.35 16.07 11.95
N ALA A 57 -0.22 14.84 12.44
CA ALA A 57 0.29 13.73 11.65
C ALA A 57 -0.15 12.38 12.23
N ILE A 58 -0.03 11.34 11.40
CA ILE A 58 -0.03 9.94 11.82
C ILE A 58 1.44 9.51 11.84
N THR A 59 1.85 8.81 12.90
CA THR A 59 3.24 8.31 13.05
C THR A 59 3.48 7.09 12.16
N ASP A 60 4.74 6.68 12.01
CA ASP A 60 5.08 5.46 11.29
C ASP A 60 4.41 4.22 11.92
N GLU A 61 4.34 4.17 13.26
CA GLU A 61 3.61 3.14 14.02
C GLU A 61 2.10 3.19 13.73
N GLY A 62 1.51 4.39 13.66
CA GLY A 62 0.12 4.59 13.27
C GLY A 62 -0.19 4.08 11.86
N HIS A 63 0.74 4.30 10.92
CA HIS A 63 0.64 3.78 9.57
C HIS A 63 0.77 2.24 9.53
N ALA A 64 1.68 1.66 10.30
CA ALA A 64 1.85 0.20 10.42
C ALA A 64 0.62 -0.48 11.05
N GLU A 65 0.08 0.09 12.12
CA GLU A 65 -1.12 -0.40 12.79
C GLU A 65 -2.34 -0.33 11.85
N ALA A 66 -2.49 0.81 11.14
CA ALA A 66 -3.57 0.96 10.17
C ALA A 66 -3.41 0.06 8.93
N ALA A 67 -2.18 -0.29 8.56
CA ALA A 67 -1.91 -1.28 7.52
C ALA A 67 -2.33 -2.68 7.97
N THR A 68 -2.04 -3.07 9.22
CA THR A 68 -2.48 -4.34 9.83
C THR A 68 -4.00 -4.45 9.87
N LEU A 69 -4.69 -3.36 10.24
CA LEU A 69 -6.15 -3.34 10.33
C LEU A 69 -6.84 -3.35 8.96
N CYS A 70 -6.31 -2.63 7.97
CA CYS A 70 -6.78 -2.71 6.60
C CYS A 70 -6.41 -4.04 5.93
N GLY A 71 -5.32 -4.66 6.37
CA GLY A 71 -4.85 -5.97 5.98
C GLY A 71 -5.53 -7.13 6.70
N GLY A 72 -6.50 -6.86 7.60
CA GLY A 72 -7.29 -7.84 8.35
C GLY A 72 -8.22 -8.74 7.53
N GLY A 73 -7.90 -8.93 6.25
CA GLY A 73 -8.37 -9.98 5.37
C GLY A 73 -7.24 -10.57 4.52
N ALA A 74 -6.01 -10.70 5.02
CA ALA A 74 -4.98 -11.61 4.53
C ALA A 74 -3.82 -11.62 5.54
N SER A 75 -3.42 -12.82 5.97
CA SER A 75 -2.36 -13.02 6.95
C SER A 75 -1.05 -12.36 6.55
N VAL A 76 -0.38 -11.79 7.56
CA VAL A 76 1.07 -11.73 7.77
C VAL A 76 1.89 -11.92 6.49
N HIS A 77 2.43 -10.84 5.95
CA HIS A 77 3.75 -10.92 5.32
C HIS A 77 4.47 -9.61 5.57
N GLU A 78 5.50 -9.73 6.40
CA GLU A 78 6.50 -8.72 6.71
C GLU A 78 6.98 -8.04 5.43
N GLU A 79 7.16 -6.73 5.54
CA GLU A 79 7.94 -5.92 4.60
C GLU A 79 9.40 -6.40 4.59
N ARG A 80 9.65 -7.47 3.85
CA ARG A 80 10.75 -7.50 2.91
C ARG A 80 10.13 -7.30 1.53
N PRO A 81 10.74 -6.52 0.62
CA PRO A 81 10.43 -6.65 -0.80
C PRO A 81 10.82 -8.08 -1.18
N GLN A 82 9.89 -9.01 -1.04
CA GLN A 82 10.06 -10.36 -1.51
C GLN A 82 9.87 -10.28 -3.02
N TRP A 83 10.90 -9.83 -3.72
CA TRP A 83 11.12 -10.16 -5.13
C TRP A 83 11.38 -11.67 -5.21
N SER A 84 10.42 -12.50 -4.79
CA SER A 84 10.47 -13.96 -4.95
C SER A 84 10.49 -14.32 -6.43
N VAL A 85 10.00 -13.42 -7.28
CA VAL A 85 10.07 -13.53 -8.73
C VAL A 85 11.06 -12.50 -9.24
N MET A 86 12.26 -12.96 -9.60
CA MET A 86 13.18 -12.15 -10.40
C MET A 86 12.54 -11.91 -11.78
N PRO A 87 12.52 -10.68 -12.32
CA PRO A 87 11.81 -10.37 -13.57
C PRO A 87 12.22 -11.25 -14.75
N LEU A 88 13.49 -11.65 -14.83
CA LEU A 88 13.97 -12.57 -15.87
C LEU A 88 13.51 -14.01 -15.65
N ASP A 89 13.32 -14.45 -14.42
CA ASP A 89 12.74 -15.76 -14.13
C ASP A 89 11.24 -15.78 -14.44
N TYR A 90 10.55 -14.65 -14.21
CA TYR A 90 9.19 -14.47 -14.71
C TYR A 90 9.12 -14.59 -16.23
N LEU A 91 10.01 -13.87 -16.94
CA LEU A 91 10.10 -13.89 -18.39
C LEU A 91 10.33 -15.32 -18.91
N ARG A 92 11.19 -16.10 -18.25
CA ARG A 92 11.45 -17.52 -18.58
C ARG A 92 10.20 -18.37 -18.40
N ARG A 93 9.45 -18.15 -17.33
CA ARG A 93 8.21 -18.87 -17.04
C ARG A 93 7.14 -18.58 -18.09
N ILE A 94 6.95 -17.32 -18.48
CA ILE A 94 5.93 -16.92 -19.47
C ILE A 94 6.38 -17.09 -20.93
N GLY A 95 7.68 -17.29 -21.20
CA GLY A 95 8.26 -17.31 -22.55
C GLY A 95 7.64 -18.36 -23.49
N ASN A 96 7.14 -19.46 -22.94
CA ASN A 96 6.47 -20.55 -23.67
C ASN A 96 4.97 -20.66 -23.34
N SER A 97 4.41 -19.68 -22.62
CA SER A 97 3.00 -19.69 -22.25
C SER A 97 2.12 -19.22 -23.42
N THR A 98 0.85 -19.57 -23.37
CA THR A 98 -0.16 -19.08 -24.30
C THR A 98 -0.60 -17.67 -23.88
N PHE A 99 -0.73 -16.77 -24.85
CA PHE A 99 -1.15 -15.38 -24.61
C PHE A 99 -2.58 -15.14 -25.12
N PRO A 100 -3.36 -14.23 -24.51
CA PRO A 100 -2.99 -13.33 -23.40
C PRO A 100 -2.90 -14.04 -22.04
N LEU A 101 -1.95 -13.61 -21.20
CA LEU A 101 -1.73 -14.16 -19.86
C LEU A 101 -2.15 -13.14 -18.80
N HIS A 102 -3.05 -13.55 -17.92
CA HIS A 102 -3.61 -12.70 -16.87
C HIS A 102 -2.96 -13.01 -15.53
N THR A 103 -2.55 -11.96 -14.83
CA THR A 103 -1.78 -12.06 -13.60
C THR A 103 -2.36 -11.15 -12.53
N GLU A 104 -2.76 -11.73 -11.41
CA GLU A 104 -3.32 -11.01 -10.25
C GLU A 104 -2.32 -10.91 -9.09
N ASP A 105 -1.23 -11.69 -9.17
CA ASP A 105 -0.18 -11.71 -8.15
C ASP A 105 0.64 -10.40 -8.18
N PRO A 106 0.78 -9.69 -7.04
CA PRO A 106 1.47 -8.40 -7.00
C PRO A 106 2.96 -8.47 -7.38
N SER A 107 3.65 -9.57 -7.06
CA SER A 107 5.06 -9.79 -7.37
C SER A 107 5.26 -10.07 -8.86
N GLU A 108 4.35 -10.84 -9.44
CA GLU A 108 4.32 -11.06 -10.89
C GLU A 108 3.93 -9.77 -11.64
N ILE A 109 2.96 -8.99 -11.15
CA ILE A 109 2.59 -7.69 -11.75
C ILE A 109 3.78 -6.72 -11.75
N ASN A 110 4.56 -6.67 -10.66
CA ASN A 110 5.78 -5.86 -10.61
C ASN A 110 6.81 -6.35 -11.64
N SER A 111 7.00 -7.66 -11.76
CA SER A 111 7.87 -8.26 -12.79
C SER A 111 7.41 -7.89 -14.21
N VAL A 112 6.10 -7.95 -14.48
CA VAL A 112 5.52 -7.51 -15.77
C VAL A 112 5.82 -6.04 -16.03
N ALA A 113 5.67 -5.18 -15.03
CA ALA A 113 5.94 -3.75 -15.16
C ALA A 113 7.42 -3.47 -15.50
N VAL A 114 8.35 -4.17 -14.84
CA VAL A 114 9.78 -4.05 -15.14
C VAL A 114 10.10 -4.56 -16.56
N LEU A 115 9.51 -5.68 -16.97
CA LEU A 115 9.74 -6.26 -18.31
C LEU A 115 9.11 -5.42 -19.43
N GLU A 116 7.96 -4.80 -19.19
CA GLU A 116 7.27 -3.92 -20.12
C GLU A 116 8.07 -2.63 -20.31
N ALA A 117 8.54 -2.01 -19.21
CA ALA A 117 9.43 -0.86 -19.25
C ALA A 117 10.78 -1.16 -19.95
N ALA A 118 11.27 -2.41 -19.85
CA ALA A 118 12.45 -2.88 -20.56
C ALA A 118 12.19 -3.25 -22.04
N GLY A 119 10.94 -3.15 -22.51
CA GLY A 119 10.54 -3.52 -23.87
C GLY A 119 10.63 -5.02 -24.17
N MET A 120 10.68 -5.87 -23.15
CA MET A 120 10.78 -7.34 -23.27
C MET A 120 9.42 -8.01 -23.43
N VAL A 121 8.35 -7.37 -22.95
CA VAL A 121 6.97 -7.83 -23.08
C VAL A 121 6.07 -6.66 -23.45
N GLU A 122 4.96 -6.97 -24.11
CA GLU A 122 3.84 -6.03 -24.25
C GLU A 122 2.76 -6.45 -23.27
N ALA A 123 2.43 -5.57 -22.34
CA ALA A 123 1.46 -5.83 -21.31
C ALA A 123 0.57 -4.62 -21.06
N THR A 124 -0.70 -4.86 -20.75
CA THR A 124 -1.59 -3.87 -20.18
C THR A 124 -1.47 -3.95 -18.67
N LEU A 125 -0.86 -2.92 -18.09
CA LEU A 125 -0.72 -2.77 -16.64
C LEU A 125 -1.91 -1.98 -16.09
N PRO A 126 -2.39 -2.29 -14.87
CA PRO A 126 -3.37 -1.45 -14.21
C PRO A 126 -2.76 -0.05 -13.99
N PRO A 127 -3.56 1.03 -14.08
CA PRO A 127 -3.06 2.38 -13.86
C PRO A 127 -2.41 2.47 -12.48
N ILE A 128 -1.16 2.94 -12.46
CA ILE A 128 -0.32 3.08 -11.26
C ILE A 128 -0.83 4.28 -10.45
N CYS A 129 -2.04 4.18 -9.90
CA CYS A 129 -2.59 5.20 -9.03
C CYS A 129 -2.08 4.97 -7.62
N ARG A 130 -1.21 5.88 -7.19
CA ARG A 130 -0.68 6.01 -5.83
C ARG A 130 -1.79 5.80 -4.79
N ALA A 131 -1.46 5.01 -3.77
CA ALA A 131 -2.26 4.69 -2.59
C ALA A 131 -3.49 3.77 -2.84
N ARG A 132 -3.39 2.53 -2.33
CA ARG A 132 -4.51 1.63 -2.00
C ARG A 132 -5.64 1.59 -3.04
N GLN A 133 -5.39 1.02 -4.20
CA GLN A 133 -6.44 0.31 -4.92
C GLN A 133 -5.93 -1.07 -5.30
N LYS A 134 -6.77 -2.08 -5.06
CA LYS A 134 -6.55 -3.49 -5.43
C LYS A 134 -5.87 -3.53 -6.81
N LEU A 135 -4.68 -4.10 -6.92
CA LEU A 135 -4.00 -4.32 -8.20
C LEU A 135 -4.95 -5.14 -9.07
N ARG A 136 -5.60 -4.49 -10.04
CA ARG A 136 -6.75 -5.06 -10.75
C ARG A 136 -6.36 -5.97 -11.92
N GLN A 137 -5.30 -6.77 -11.78
CA GLN A 137 -4.77 -7.67 -12.81
C GLN A 137 -3.90 -6.95 -13.86
N ALA A 138 -2.72 -7.51 -14.16
CA ALA A 138 -1.94 -7.19 -15.35
C ALA A 138 -2.21 -8.23 -16.43
N THR A 139 -2.25 -7.80 -17.69
CA THR A 139 -2.45 -8.69 -18.84
C THR A 139 -1.25 -8.62 -19.76
N VAL A 140 -0.49 -9.71 -19.86
CA VAL A 140 0.61 -9.83 -20.83
C VAL A 140 0.04 -10.27 -22.17
N LEU A 141 0.22 -9.45 -23.20
CA LEU A 141 -0.30 -9.69 -24.55
C LEU A 141 0.66 -10.54 -25.39
N ARG A 142 1.98 -10.31 -25.24
CA ARG A 142 3.02 -11.11 -25.88
C ARG A 142 4.41 -10.81 -25.31
N VAL A 143 5.34 -11.74 -25.53
CA VAL A 143 6.77 -11.50 -25.35
C VAL A 143 7.36 -10.94 -26.64
N THR A 144 8.12 -9.86 -26.56
CA THR A 144 8.74 -9.21 -27.72
C THR A 144 9.96 -9.99 -28.22
N PRO A 145 10.48 -9.72 -29.44
CA PRO A 145 11.73 -10.32 -29.91
C PRO A 145 12.92 -10.06 -28.99
N LEU A 146 12.96 -8.89 -28.31
CA LEU A 146 13.96 -8.56 -27.30
C LEU A 146 13.86 -9.50 -26.09
N GLY A 147 12.64 -9.69 -25.57
CA GLY A 147 12.40 -10.63 -24.48
C GLY A 147 12.79 -12.06 -24.85
N ARG A 148 12.46 -12.51 -26.07
CA ARG A 148 12.86 -13.84 -26.56
C ARG A 148 14.37 -14.01 -26.67
N THR A 149 15.09 -12.95 -27.07
CA THR A 149 16.56 -12.98 -27.10
C THR A 149 17.14 -13.13 -25.70
N ALA A 150 16.54 -12.49 -24.69
CA ALA A 150 16.93 -12.65 -23.29
C ALA A 150 16.69 -14.06 -22.73
N LEU A 151 15.84 -14.87 -23.38
CA LEU A 151 15.59 -16.27 -23.03
C LEU A 151 16.59 -17.25 -23.64
N VAL A 152 17.32 -16.85 -24.69
CA VAL A 152 18.33 -17.73 -25.28
C VAL A 152 19.50 -17.83 -24.29
N PRO A 153 19.84 -19.03 -23.79
CA PRO A 153 21.03 -19.18 -22.97
C PRO A 153 22.22 -18.74 -23.82
N ARG A 154 22.95 -17.73 -23.33
CA ARG A 154 24.26 -17.38 -23.90
C ARG A 154 25.13 -18.62 -23.73
N ARG A 155 25.34 -19.37 -24.82
CA ARG A 155 26.38 -20.39 -24.88
C ARG A 155 27.71 -19.63 -24.74
N THR A 156 28.28 -19.68 -23.54
CA THR A 156 29.70 -19.42 -23.32
C THR A 156 30.53 -20.53 -23.92
#